data_AF-A0A8D2LD75-F1
#
_entry.id   AF-A0A8D2LD75-F1
#
_cell.length_a   1.000
_cell.length_b   1.000
_cell.length_c   1.000
_cell.angle_alpha   90.00
_cell.angle_beta   90.00
_cell.angle_gamma   90.00
#
_symmetry.space_group_name_H-M   'P 1'
#
loop_
_entity.id
_entity.type
_entity.pdbx_description
1 polymer ?
#
loop_
_entity_poly.entity_id
_entity_poly.type
_entity_poly.pdbx_seq_one_letter_code
_entity_poly.pdbx_strand_id
1 'polypeptide(L)'
;WYIPIIPMVLINGAEGIGTGWSSKVPNYDIREVVNNIRRMLDGDEPLPMIPSYKNFKGTIDALGQNQYLVNGEVSIIDSTTIEISELPVRTWTQVYKEQVLEPMLNGTEKTPPLITDYKEYHTDTTVKFIVKMSEQKLVEAEAAGLHKVFKIQTSLSCNNMVLFDHVGCLKKYESTEEILREFFELRLRYYALRKDWLTGVLEAESAKLNNQARFILEKIEGIIVIENKPKKELIQILIQRGYDSDPVKKWKESQQKEDSDKENESAAVSGPDFNYLLNMPLWYLTKEKKDELCKQRDDKVSELKNLKKKKPEDLWKEDLAVFVETLEVSHPLRNALDFWPVNLFSTCIDWSYDSLLIGYDISVRNRAGRL
;
A
#
# COMPACT_ATOMS: atom_id res chain seq x y z
N TRP A 1 11.84 -2.09 -7.73
CA TRP A 1 10.96 -1.31 -6.81
C TRP A 1 9.54 -1.85 -6.93
N TYR A 2 8.70 -1.70 -5.90
CA TYR A 2 7.26 -1.99 -5.99
C TYR A 2 6.51 -0.76 -6.54
N ILE A 3 5.30 -0.96 -7.05
CA ILE A 3 4.43 0.12 -7.58
C ILE A 3 3.14 0.22 -6.74
N PRO A 4 3.18 0.90 -5.57
CA PRO A 4 2.01 1.01 -4.68
C PRO A 4 0.86 1.80 -5.34
N ILE A 5 -0.34 1.74 -4.76
CA ILE A 5 -1.51 2.50 -5.24
C ILE A 5 -1.48 3.99 -4.86
N ILE A 6 -0.63 4.36 -3.90
CA ILE A 6 -0.37 5.73 -3.43
C ILE A 6 1.14 5.90 -3.20
N PRO A 7 1.70 7.12 -3.29
CA PRO A 7 3.14 7.36 -3.14
C PRO A 7 3.57 7.21 -1.67
N MET A 8 4.00 6.00 -1.30
CA MET A 8 4.41 5.69 0.08
C MET A 8 5.56 6.55 0.61
N VAL A 9 6.38 7.12 -0.29
CA VAL A 9 7.45 8.07 0.06
C VAL A 9 6.91 9.35 0.70
N LEU A 10 5.69 9.78 0.34
CA LEU A 10 5.03 10.93 0.97
C LEU A 10 4.30 10.52 2.25
N ILE A 11 3.78 9.28 2.34
CA ILE A 11 3.05 8.81 3.52
C ILE A 11 3.97 8.64 4.73
N ASN A 12 5.08 7.92 4.53
CA ASN A 12 5.99 7.57 5.62
C ASN A 12 7.17 8.54 5.73
N GLY A 13 7.28 9.49 4.79
CA GLY A 13 8.49 10.26 4.60
C GLY A 13 9.67 9.41 4.11
N ALA A 14 10.82 10.04 4.00
CA ALA A 14 12.09 9.40 3.70
C ALA A 14 13.22 10.18 4.36
N GLU A 15 14.16 9.48 4.97
CA GLU A 15 15.34 10.09 5.57
C GLU A 15 16.55 9.22 5.31
N GLY A 16 17.62 9.82 4.78
CA GLY A 16 18.84 9.09 4.45
C GLY A 16 20.01 10.02 4.19
N ILE A 17 21.20 9.58 4.56
CA ILE A 17 22.46 10.28 4.31
C ILE A 17 23.35 9.35 3.49
N GLY A 18 23.82 9.83 2.35
CA GLY A 18 24.78 9.14 1.50
C GLY A 18 26.00 10.01 1.23
N THR A 19 26.87 9.54 0.33
CA THR A 19 28.04 10.32 -0.09
C THR A 19 27.61 11.37 -1.11
N GLY A 20 27.75 12.65 -0.76
CA GLY A 20 27.43 13.79 -1.61
C GLY A 20 25.97 14.27 -1.55
N TRP A 21 25.05 13.44 -1.07
CA TRP A 21 23.62 13.77 -0.96
C TRP A 21 23.03 13.33 0.37
N SER A 22 21.98 14.03 0.80
CA SER A 22 21.07 13.56 1.83
C SER A 22 19.64 13.79 1.35
N SER A 23 18.68 13.10 1.95
CA SER A 23 17.28 13.24 1.63
C SER A 23 16.47 13.35 2.90
N LYS A 24 15.51 14.28 2.90
CA LYS A 24 14.53 14.45 3.97
C LYS A 24 13.18 14.84 3.38
N VAL A 25 12.28 13.87 3.35
CA VAL A 25 10.86 14.02 2.98
C VAL A 25 10.03 13.82 4.25
N PRO A 26 9.16 14.77 4.64
CA PRO A 26 8.28 14.60 5.79
C PRO A 26 7.10 13.69 5.45
N ASN A 27 6.28 13.39 6.47
CA ASN A 27 5.05 12.63 6.32
C ASN A 27 3.91 13.53 5.85
N TYR A 28 2.95 12.95 5.14
CA TYR A 28 1.74 13.61 4.66
C TYR A 28 0.50 12.77 4.99
N ASP A 29 -0.65 13.43 5.05
CA ASP A 29 -1.89 12.75 5.35
C ASP A 29 -2.31 11.84 4.20
N ILE A 30 -2.67 10.61 4.54
CA ILE A 30 -3.04 9.57 3.59
C ILE A 30 -4.28 10.00 2.78
N ARG A 31 -5.26 10.63 3.42
CA ARG A 31 -6.52 11.02 2.78
C ARG A 31 -6.30 12.19 1.85
N GLU A 32 -5.46 13.15 2.21
CA GLU A 32 -5.07 14.25 1.32
C GLU A 32 -4.36 13.73 0.05
N VAL A 33 -3.42 12.82 0.20
CA VAL A 33 -2.72 12.20 -0.94
C VAL A 33 -3.69 11.43 -1.83
N VAL A 34 -4.60 10.64 -1.26
CA VAL A 34 -5.65 9.93 -2.02
C VAL A 34 -6.57 10.93 -2.73
N ASN A 35 -6.95 12.02 -2.07
CA ASN A 35 -7.80 13.05 -2.66
C ASN A 35 -7.12 13.71 -3.85
N ASN A 36 -5.84 14.08 -3.73
CA ASN A 36 -5.09 14.65 -4.85
C ASN A 36 -4.93 13.67 -6.01
N ILE A 37 -4.72 12.37 -5.76
CA ILE A 37 -4.73 11.37 -6.84
C ILE A 37 -6.09 11.32 -7.52
N ARG A 38 -7.20 11.34 -6.77
CA ARG A 38 -8.55 11.38 -7.34
C ARG A 38 -8.78 12.62 -8.20
N ARG A 39 -8.34 13.80 -7.73
CA ARG A 39 -8.37 15.05 -8.52
C ARG A 39 -7.63 14.89 -9.85
N MET A 40 -6.41 14.37 -9.81
CA MET A 40 -5.61 14.14 -11.01
C MET A 40 -6.23 13.11 -11.96
N LEU A 41 -6.90 12.07 -11.44
CA LEU A 41 -7.68 11.12 -12.25
C LEU A 41 -8.90 11.78 -12.92
N ASP A 42 -9.42 12.86 -12.35
CA ASP A 42 -10.52 13.66 -12.92
C ASP A 42 -10.02 14.79 -13.84
N GLY A 43 -8.70 14.94 -13.99
CA GLY A 43 -8.06 15.95 -14.84
C GLY A 43 -7.76 17.28 -14.14
N ASP A 44 -7.98 17.36 -12.83
CA ASP A 44 -7.69 18.54 -12.02
C ASP A 44 -6.23 18.57 -11.53
N GLU A 45 -5.74 19.78 -11.26
CA GLU A 45 -4.46 19.98 -10.59
C GLU A 45 -4.52 19.55 -9.10
N PRO A 46 -3.45 18.91 -8.57
CA PRO A 46 -3.36 18.57 -7.16
C PRO A 46 -3.29 19.85 -6.31
N LEU A 47 -3.92 19.81 -5.15
CA LEU A 47 -3.86 20.87 -4.16
C LEU A 47 -2.54 20.80 -3.39
N PRO A 48 -2.01 21.95 -2.92
CA PRO A 48 -0.86 21.97 -2.04
C PRO A 48 -1.10 21.14 -0.78
N MET A 49 -0.09 20.37 -0.36
CA MET A 49 -0.17 19.52 0.84
C MET A 49 0.76 20.06 1.93
N ILE A 50 0.29 20.05 3.17
CA ILE A 50 1.10 20.40 4.34
C ILE A 50 1.54 19.10 5.02
N PRO A 51 2.78 19.02 5.57
CA PRO A 51 3.21 17.86 6.33
C PRO A 51 2.20 17.51 7.43
N SER A 52 1.93 16.22 7.59
CA SER A 52 1.00 15.69 8.58
C SER A 52 1.53 14.40 9.16
N TYR A 53 1.45 14.29 10.49
CA TYR A 53 1.94 13.16 11.24
C TYR A 53 0.79 12.52 11.99
N LYS A 54 0.58 11.22 11.75
CA LYS A 54 -0.51 10.48 12.39
C LYS A 54 -0.43 10.62 13.91
N ASN A 55 -1.57 10.94 14.53
CA ASN A 55 -1.76 11.13 15.98
C ASN A 55 -1.06 12.35 16.60
N PHE A 56 -0.33 13.16 15.83
CA PHE A 56 0.20 14.43 16.32
C PHE A 56 -0.94 15.43 16.55
N LYS A 57 -1.00 16.01 17.75
CA LYS A 57 -2.09 16.92 18.14
C LYS A 57 -1.76 18.40 17.94
N GLY A 58 -0.47 18.71 17.79
CA GLY A 58 -0.01 20.08 17.59
C GLY A 58 -0.32 20.63 16.19
N THR A 59 0.21 21.82 15.88
CA THR A 59 0.00 22.48 14.59
C THR A 59 1.24 22.46 13.72
N ILE A 60 1.04 22.45 12.40
CA ILE A 60 2.10 22.61 11.39
C ILE A 60 1.70 23.76 10.49
N ASP A 61 2.32 24.92 10.71
CA ASP A 61 1.98 26.17 10.04
C ASP A 61 2.99 26.45 8.92
N ALA A 62 2.51 26.75 7.71
CA ALA A 62 3.37 27.12 6.59
C ALA A 62 3.91 28.55 6.79
N LEU A 63 5.24 28.70 6.79
CA LEU A 63 5.93 30.00 6.87
C LEU A 63 6.40 30.52 5.51
N GLY A 64 6.48 29.64 4.52
CA GLY A 64 6.93 29.93 3.18
C GLY A 64 7.04 28.66 2.36
N GLN A 65 7.61 28.75 1.15
CA GLN A 65 7.83 27.59 0.31
C GLN A 65 8.77 26.60 1.03
N ASN A 66 8.29 25.38 1.24
CA ASN A 66 9.02 24.29 1.90
C ASN A 66 9.55 24.62 3.31
N GLN A 67 8.93 25.58 4.01
CA GLN A 67 9.28 25.96 5.37
C GLN A 67 8.04 25.95 6.26
N TYR A 68 8.12 25.19 7.34
CA TYR A 68 7.03 24.96 8.26
C TYR A 68 7.47 25.19 9.70
N LEU A 69 6.50 25.57 10.52
CA LEU A 69 6.64 25.71 11.96
C LEU A 69 5.80 24.62 12.63
N VAL A 70 6.46 23.75 13.39
CA VAL A 70 5.83 22.63 14.08
C VAL A 70 5.71 22.99 15.55
N ASN A 71 4.47 23.18 16.01
CA ASN A 71 4.15 23.62 17.36
C ASN A 71 3.56 22.46 18.17
N GLY A 72 4.07 22.23 19.37
CA GLY A 72 3.39 21.42 20.38
C GLY A 72 2.18 22.16 20.97
N GLU A 73 1.56 21.56 21.97
CA GLU A 73 0.42 22.13 22.67
C GLU A 73 0.80 22.53 24.10
N VAL A 74 0.41 23.75 24.48
CA VAL A 74 0.54 24.27 25.84
C VAL A 74 -0.73 25.03 26.21
N SER A 75 -1.22 24.82 27.43
CA SER A 75 -2.40 25.49 27.99
C SER A 75 -2.08 26.06 29.37
N ILE A 76 -2.56 27.26 29.66
CA ILE A 76 -2.50 27.84 31.02
C ILE A 76 -3.68 27.26 31.81
N ILE A 77 -3.40 26.61 32.94
CA ILE A 77 -4.41 26.02 33.82
C ILE A 77 -4.85 27.04 34.89
N ASP A 78 -3.87 27.72 35.49
CA ASP A 78 -4.06 28.79 36.46
C ASP A 78 -2.86 29.75 36.45
N SER A 79 -2.86 30.76 37.32
CA SER A 79 -1.81 31.80 37.37
C SER A 79 -0.42 31.29 37.78
N THR A 80 -0.28 30.01 38.13
CA THR A 80 0.99 29.39 38.52
C THR A 80 1.30 28.10 37.77
N THR A 81 0.38 27.61 36.93
CA THR A 81 0.44 26.26 36.36
C THR A 81 0.13 26.27 34.87
N ILE A 82 0.98 25.59 34.10
CA ILE A 82 0.72 25.26 32.70
C ILE A 82 0.69 23.74 32.48
N GLU A 83 0.01 23.33 31.43
CA GLU A 83 0.00 21.96 30.92
C GLU A 83 0.62 21.93 29.53
N ILE A 84 1.61 21.06 29.33
CA ILE A 84 2.17 20.74 28.00
C ILE A 84 1.63 19.36 27.61
N SER A 85 0.72 19.32 26.63
CA SER A 85 0.00 18.11 26.20
C SER A 85 0.55 17.48 24.91
N GLU A 86 1.42 18.19 24.20
CA GLU A 86 2.06 17.67 22.98
C GLU A 86 3.42 18.32 22.76
N LEU A 87 4.39 17.55 22.25
CA LEU A 87 5.71 18.05 21.86
C LEU A 87 5.81 18.09 20.33
N PRO A 88 6.62 19.01 19.75
CA PRO A 88 6.85 19.02 18.31
C PRO A 88 7.31 17.66 17.77
N VAL A 89 6.93 17.36 16.54
CA VAL A 89 7.33 16.12 15.88
C VAL A 89 8.86 15.96 15.91
N ARG A 90 9.33 14.75 16.24
CA ARG A 90 10.74 14.37 16.47
C ARG A 90 11.37 14.95 17.76
N THR A 91 10.59 15.54 18.66
CA THR A 91 11.02 15.87 20.01
C THR A 91 10.59 14.77 20.96
N TRP A 92 11.55 13.95 21.41
CA TRP A 92 11.29 12.82 22.30
C TRP A 92 11.09 13.26 23.75
N THR A 93 10.15 12.64 24.47
CA THR A 93 9.77 12.99 25.84
C THR A 93 10.96 13.04 26.81
N GLN A 94 11.80 12.00 26.82
CA GLN A 94 12.98 11.94 27.69
C GLN A 94 14.01 13.03 27.35
N VAL A 95 14.26 13.25 26.05
CA VAL A 95 15.19 14.28 25.58
C VAL A 95 14.68 15.68 25.96
N TYR A 96 13.38 15.92 25.81
CA TYR A 96 12.75 17.18 26.21
C TYR A 96 12.86 17.42 27.72
N LYS A 97 12.57 16.40 28.53
CA LYS A 97 12.75 16.46 29.98
C LYS A 97 14.18 16.85 30.36
N GLU A 98 15.18 16.11 29.88
CA GLU A 98 16.59 16.32 30.23
C GLU A 98 17.17 17.64 29.72
N GLN A 99 16.79 18.06 28.50
CA GLN A 99 17.42 19.21 27.84
C GLN A 99 16.65 20.52 27.98
N VAL A 100 15.39 20.46 28.40
CA VAL A 100 14.51 21.63 28.52
C VAL A 100 14.02 21.81 29.96
N LEU A 101 13.30 20.84 30.52
CA LEU A 101 12.68 21.00 31.84
C LEU A 101 13.69 20.97 32.98
N GLU A 102 14.65 20.04 32.98
CA GLU A 102 15.69 19.96 34.02
C GLU A 102 16.53 21.25 34.13
N PRO A 103 17.02 21.85 33.02
CA PRO A 103 17.66 23.16 33.06
C PRO A 103 16.74 24.30 33.51
N MET A 104 15.44 24.24 33.16
CA MET A 104 14.47 25.24 33.61
C MET A 104 14.17 25.14 35.10
N LEU A 105 14.25 23.94 35.69
CA LEU A 105 14.00 23.70 37.12
C LEU A 105 15.22 24.09 37.98
N ASN A 106 16.39 23.62 37.60
CA ASN A 106 17.60 23.76 38.41
C ASN A 106 18.41 25.02 38.08
N GLY A 107 18.16 25.61 36.91
CA GLY A 107 19.05 26.60 36.32
C GLY A 107 20.32 25.96 35.76
N THR A 108 21.10 26.77 35.06
CA THR A 108 22.47 26.45 34.61
C THR A 108 23.39 27.61 34.98
N GLU A 109 24.70 27.46 34.78
CA GLU A 109 25.66 28.56 34.95
C GLU A 109 25.30 29.81 34.13
N LYS A 110 24.56 29.65 33.02
CA LYS A 110 24.22 30.74 32.08
C LYS A 110 22.77 31.20 32.19
N THR A 111 21.88 30.37 32.75
CA THR A 111 20.43 30.63 32.74
C THR A 111 19.84 30.37 34.11
N PRO A 112 19.18 31.35 34.76
CA PRO A 112 18.53 31.12 36.03
C PRO A 112 17.36 30.12 35.90
N PRO A 113 16.94 29.48 37.00
CA PRO A 113 15.74 28.65 36.99
C PRO A 113 14.51 29.49 36.62
N LEU A 114 13.64 28.90 35.80
CA LEU A 114 12.39 29.48 35.31
C LEU A 114 11.17 28.86 35.99
N ILE A 115 11.22 27.56 36.30
CA ILE A 115 10.11 26.79 36.88
C ILE A 115 10.45 26.37 38.31
N THR A 116 9.43 26.13 39.12
CA THR A 116 9.60 25.71 40.52
C THR A 116 9.47 24.20 40.70
N ASP A 117 8.65 23.55 39.87
CA ASP A 117 8.37 22.11 39.92
C ASP A 117 7.75 21.65 38.59
N TYR A 118 7.82 20.36 38.28
CA TYR A 118 7.01 19.76 37.23
C TYR A 118 6.64 18.32 37.55
N LYS A 119 5.50 17.86 37.02
CA LYS A 119 5.03 16.48 37.15
C LYS A 119 4.73 15.87 35.78
N GLU A 120 4.97 14.58 35.67
CA GLU A 120 4.82 13.80 34.44
C GLU A 120 3.62 12.85 34.55
N TYR A 121 2.75 12.90 33.54
CA TYR A 121 1.57 12.03 33.43
C TYR A 121 1.51 11.40 32.03
N HIS A 122 2.65 10.93 31.54
CA HIS A 122 2.80 10.35 30.21
C HIS A 122 2.16 8.96 30.11
N THR A 123 1.76 8.59 28.90
CA THR A 123 1.57 7.19 28.53
C THR A 123 2.68 6.76 27.57
N ASP A 124 2.64 5.52 27.09
CA ASP A 124 3.48 5.04 25.99
C ASP A 124 3.25 5.80 24.67
N THR A 125 2.10 6.46 24.54
CA THR A 125 1.61 7.08 23.29
C THR A 125 1.31 8.58 23.42
N THR A 126 1.32 9.14 24.63
CA THR A 126 0.93 10.54 24.87
C THR A 126 1.87 11.24 25.85
N VAL A 127 2.03 12.56 25.66
CA VAL A 127 2.81 13.44 26.54
C VAL A 127 1.87 14.27 27.40
N LYS A 128 2.29 14.51 28.65
CA LYS A 128 1.60 15.41 29.58
C LYS A 128 2.56 15.84 30.69
N PHE A 129 2.98 17.09 30.64
CA PHE A 129 3.72 17.73 31.74
C PHE A 129 2.84 18.78 32.42
N ILE A 130 2.79 18.73 33.74
CA ILE A 130 2.20 19.80 34.56
C ILE A 130 3.35 20.59 35.16
N VAL A 131 3.54 21.82 34.72
CA VAL A 131 4.68 22.66 35.09
C VAL A 131 4.21 23.79 36.00
N LYS A 132 4.88 23.96 37.14
CA LYS A 132 4.60 25.01 38.12
C LYS A 132 5.66 26.09 38.07
N MET A 133 5.22 27.34 38.20
CA MET A 133 6.06 28.52 38.21
C MET A 133 5.46 29.62 39.09
N SER A 134 6.26 30.65 39.40
CA SER A 134 5.70 31.83 40.06
C SER A 134 4.83 32.62 39.09
N GLU A 135 3.82 33.28 39.62
CA GLU A 135 2.88 34.10 38.82
C GLU A 135 3.60 35.15 37.98
N GLN A 136 4.62 35.80 38.54
CA GLN A 136 5.45 36.76 37.81
C GLN A 136 6.16 36.11 36.61
N LYS A 137 6.72 34.90 36.78
CA LYS A 137 7.41 34.19 35.70
C LYS A 137 6.47 33.67 34.63
N LEU A 138 5.24 33.28 34.99
CA LEU A 138 4.20 32.91 34.04
C LEU A 138 3.84 34.10 33.14
N VAL A 139 3.58 35.26 33.73
CA VAL A 139 3.25 36.48 32.98
C VAL A 139 4.39 36.87 32.04
N GLU A 140 5.65 36.80 32.50
CA GLU A 140 6.83 37.03 31.66
C GLU A 140 6.92 36.01 30.50
N ALA A 141 6.65 34.73 30.77
CA ALA A 141 6.70 33.66 29.78
C ALA A 141 5.59 33.76 28.73
N GLU A 142 4.37 34.13 29.15
CA GLU A 142 3.24 34.37 28.28
C GLU A 142 3.51 35.55 27.34
N ALA A 143 4.00 36.68 27.89
CA ALA A 143 4.36 37.86 27.11
C ALA A 143 5.49 37.57 26.08
N ALA A 144 6.40 36.66 26.41
CA ALA A 144 7.47 36.20 25.49
C ALA A 144 7.01 35.12 24.49
N GLY A 145 5.81 34.55 24.69
CA GLY A 145 5.24 33.44 23.93
C GLY A 145 5.65 32.08 24.50
N LEU A 146 4.68 31.35 25.05
CA LEU A 146 4.90 30.06 25.73
C LEU A 146 5.60 29.03 24.82
N HIS A 147 5.19 28.92 23.56
CA HIS A 147 5.81 28.00 22.61
C HIS A 147 7.32 28.18 22.45
N LYS A 148 7.74 29.43 22.38
CA LYS A 148 9.15 29.83 22.27
C LYS A 148 9.89 29.59 23.58
N VAL A 149 9.31 30.03 24.70
CA VAL A 149 9.92 29.90 26.03
C VAL A 149 10.16 28.45 26.39
N PHE A 150 9.14 27.60 26.21
CA PHE A 150 9.20 26.18 26.52
C PHE A 150 9.83 25.33 25.41
N LYS A 151 10.33 25.95 24.33
CA LYS A 151 10.97 25.23 23.21
C LYS A 151 10.10 24.12 22.62
N ILE A 152 8.78 24.31 22.63
CA ILE A 152 7.79 23.40 22.01
C ILE A 152 7.41 23.91 20.62
N GLN A 153 8.38 24.49 19.92
CA GLN A 153 8.24 25.00 18.57
C GLN A 153 9.53 24.69 17.82
N THR A 154 9.43 23.98 16.69
CA THR A 154 10.57 23.62 15.84
C THR A 154 10.33 24.03 14.40
N SER A 155 11.41 24.33 13.68
CA SER A 155 11.35 24.63 12.25
C SER A 155 11.57 23.35 11.43
N LEU A 156 10.71 23.10 10.45
CA LEU A 156 10.85 22.02 9.48
C LEU A 156 11.11 22.62 8.09
N SER A 157 12.21 22.22 7.46
CA SER A 157 12.52 22.58 6.07
C SER A 157 12.48 21.35 5.17
N CYS A 158 11.84 21.50 4.01
CA CYS A 158 11.64 20.47 3.00
C CYS A 158 12.40 20.78 1.69
N ASN A 159 13.53 21.47 1.78
CA ASN A 159 14.32 21.87 0.60
C ASN A 159 15.23 20.78 0.03
N ASN A 160 15.28 19.62 0.68
CA ASN A 160 16.23 18.56 0.37
C ASN A 160 15.53 17.21 0.15
N MET A 161 14.63 17.18 -0.83
CA MET A 161 13.91 15.98 -1.24
C MET A 161 14.65 15.35 -2.43
N VAL A 162 15.63 14.49 -2.15
CA VAL A 162 16.44 13.81 -3.17
C VAL A 162 16.05 12.35 -3.20
N LEU A 163 15.56 11.85 -4.33
CA LEU A 163 15.09 10.48 -4.50
C LEU A 163 15.63 9.88 -5.79
N PHE A 164 15.69 8.56 -5.86
CA PHE A 164 15.88 7.87 -7.14
C PHE A 164 14.57 7.90 -7.92
N ASP A 165 14.64 8.26 -9.19
CA ASP A 165 13.54 8.10 -10.12
C ASP A 165 13.34 6.62 -10.51
N HIS A 166 12.34 6.35 -11.35
CA HIS A 166 12.00 4.99 -11.78
C HIS A 166 13.06 4.33 -12.67
N VAL A 167 13.96 5.12 -13.28
CA VAL A 167 15.08 4.65 -14.11
C VAL A 167 16.34 4.39 -13.27
N GLY A 168 16.36 4.89 -12.03
CA GLY A 168 17.48 4.75 -11.11
C GLY A 168 18.44 5.94 -11.10
N CYS A 169 18.02 7.10 -11.63
CA CYS A 169 18.79 8.33 -11.55
C CYS A 169 18.40 9.15 -10.31
N LEU A 170 19.39 9.75 -9.64
CA LEU A 170 19.14 10.66 -8.52
C LEU A 170 18.58 11.99 -9.03
N LYS A 171 17.46 12.40 -8.47
CA LYS A 171 16.78 13.65 -8.78
C LYS A 171 16.43 14.40 -7.50
N LYS A 172 16.67 15.71 -7.49
CA LYS A 172 16.18 16.62 -6.45
C LYS A 172 14.82 17.16 -6.89
N TYR A 173 13.84 17.07 -6.00
CA TYR A 173 12.49 17.56 -6.20
C TYR A 173 12.31 18.86 -5.44
N GLU A 174 11.74 19.87 -6.09
CA GLU A 174 11.56 21.20 -5.48
C GLU A 174 10.24 21.31 -4.72
N SER A 175 9.31 20.38 -4.95
CA SER A 175 7.98 20.37 -4.34
C SER A 175 7.45 18.94 -4.20
N THR A 176 6.50 18.73 -3.30
CA THR A 176 5.88 17.40 -3.13
C THR A 176 4.88 17.09 -4.23
N GLU A 177 4.32 18.12 -4.87
CA GLU A 177 3.49 18.01 -6.05
C GLU A 177 4.29 17.45 -7.24
N GLU A 178 5.57 17.78 -7.36
CA GLU A 178 6.45 17.20 -8.39
C GLU A 178 6.63 15.69 -8.18
N ILE A 179 6.88 15.26 -6.94
CA ILE A 179 6.95 13.83 -6.57
C ILE A 179 5.62 13.14 -6.88
N LEU A 180 4.51 13.77 -6.52
CA LEU A 180 3.17 13.23 -6.73
C LEU A 180 2.84 13.07 -8.23
N ARG A 181 3.20 14.04 -9.07
CA ARG A 181 3.00 13.99 -10.53
C ARG A 181 3.81 12.88 -11.18
N GLU A 182 5.09 12.80 -10.86
CA GLU A 182 5.96 11.77 -11.44
C GLU A 182 5.48 10.37 -11.03
N PHE A 183 5.08 10.20 -9.76
CA PHE A 183 4.45 8.96 -9.30
C PHE A 183 3.13 8.68 -10.03
N PHE A 184 2.28 9.69 -10.22
CA PHE A 184 0.97 9.55 -10.84
C PHE A 184 1.06 9.03 -12.27
N GLU A 185 1.90 9.66 -13.09
CA GLU A 185 2.11 9.28 -14.49
C GLU A 185 2.62 7.84 -14.59
N LEU A 186 3.63 7.51 -13.78
CA LEU A 186 4.16 6.16 -13.72
C LEU A 186 3.09 5.16 -13.29
N ARG A 187 2.35 5.45 -12.21
CA ARG A 187 1.35 4.53 -11.68
C ARG A 187 0.20 4.32 -12.66
N LEU A 188 -0.26 5.36 -13.35
CA LEU A 188 -1.31 5.25 -14.36
C LEU A 188 -0.86 4.38 -15.54
N ARG A 189 0.39 4.55 -16.00
CA ARG A 189 0.98 3.66 -17.01
C ARG A 189 0.99 2.20 -16.55
N TYR A 190 1.34 1.93 -15.29
CA TYR A 190 1.31 0.57 -14.75
C TYR A 190 -0.10 0.01 -14.56
N TYR A 191 -1.14 0.84 -14.39
CA TYR A 191 -2.52 0.38 -14.49
C TYR A 191 -2.92 -0.02 -15.91
N ALA A 192 -2.41 0.67 -16.93
CA ALA A 192 -2.60 0.24 -18.32
C ALA A 192 -1.95 -1.12 -18.55
N LEU A 193 -0.69 -1.30 -18.14
CA LEU A 193 0.01 -2.60 -18.22
C LEU A 193 -0.74 -3.70 -17.45
N ARG A 194 -1.25 -3.39 -16.24
CA ARG A 194 -2.06 -4.32 -15.46
C ARG A 194 -3.34 -4.70 -16.21
N LYS A 195 -4.03 -3.74 -16.82
CA LYS A 195 -5.26 -4.00 -17.58
C LYS A 195 -4.97 -4.91 -18.77
N ASP A 196 -3.89 -4.65 -19.51
CA ASP A 196 -3.49 -5.46 -20.67
C ASP A 196 -3.15 -6.89 -20.25
N TRP A 197 -2.38 -7.03 -19.17
CA TRP A 197 -2.06 -8.33 -18.58
C TRP A 197 -3.33 -9.11 -18.17
N LEU A 198 -4.21 -8.49 -17.39
CA LEU A 198 -5.46 -9.11 -16.95
C LEU A 198 -6.36 -9.48 -18.13
N THR A 199 -6.38 -8.64 -19.18
CA THR A 199 -7.13 -8.94 -20.40
C THR A 199 -6.56 -10.17 -21.09
N GLY A 200 -5.24 -10.28 -21.23
CA GLY A 200 -4.59 -11.46 -21.82
C GLY A 200 -4.83 -12.74 -21.01
N VAL A 201 -4.75 -12.67 -19.68
CA VAL A 201 -5.09 -13.81 -18.79
C VAL A 201 -6.51 -14.26 -19.03
N LEU A 202 -7.48 -13.34 -18.95
CA LEU A 202 -8.90 -13.67 -19.06
C LEU A 202 -9.28 -14.12 -20.48
N GLU A 203 -8.66 -13.59 -21.52
CA GLU A 203 -8.83 -14.06 -22.90
C GLU A 203 -8.36 -15.52 -23.05
N ALA A 204 -7.19 -15.85 -22.50
CA ALA A 204 -6.65 -17.19 -22.56
C ALA A 204 -7.50 -18.18 -21.73
N GLU A 205 -7.93 -17.80 -20.53
CA GLU A 205 -8.83 -18.59 -19.68
C GLU A 205 -10.20 -18.81 -20.35
N SER A 206 -10.77 -17.74 -20.91
CA SER A 206 -12.05 -17.80 -21.63
C SER A 206 -11.96 -18.70 -22.87
N ALA A 207 -10.88 -18.60 -23.65
CA ALA A 207 -10.66 -19.45 -24.82
C ALA A 207 -10.51 -20.92 -24.43
N LYS A 208 -9.78 -21.20 -23.35
CA LYS A 208 -9.61 -22.55 -22.80
C LYS A 208 -10.95 -23.17 -22.39
N LEU A 209 -11.75 -22.45 -21.61
CA LEU A 209 -13.08 -22.91 -21.18
C LEU A 209 -14.04 -23.06 -22.36
N ASN A 210 -13.94 -22.19 -23.37
CA ASN A 210 -14.75 -22.31 -24.58
C ASN A 210 -14.43 -23.60 -25.35
N ASN A 211 -13.14 -23.91 -25.55
CA ASN A 211 -12.71 -25.15 -26.18
C ASN A 211 -13.10 -26.38 -25.35
N GLN A 212 -12.97 -26.34 -24.02
CA GLN A 212 -13.41 -27.43 -23.14
C GLN A 212 -14.92 -27.66 -23.22
N ALA A 213 -15.73 -26.60 -23.11
CA ALA A 213 -17.18 -26.68 -23.20
C ALA A 213 -17.63 -27.21 -24.57
N ARG A 214 -17.03 -26.70 -25.65
CA ARG A 214 -17.28 -27.18 -27.02
C ARG A 214 -16.96 -28.67 -27.17
N PHE A 215 -15.81 -29.11 -26.66
CA PHE A 215 -15.41 -30.51 -26.74
C PHE A 215 -16.39 -31.44 -26.00
N ILE A 216 -16.80 -31.07 -24.79
CA ILE A 216 -17.78 -31.85 -24.01
C ILE A 216 -19.15 -31.88 -24.70
N LEU A 217 -19.63 -30.74 -25.21
CA LEU A 217 -20.90 -30.68 -25.93
C LEU A 217 -20.88 -31.54 -27.20
N GLU A 218 -19.87 -31.37 -28.05
CA GLU A 218 -19.70 -32.19 -29.26
C GLU A 218 -19.59 -33.69 -28.91
N LYS A 219 -19.02 -34.04 -27.75
CA LYS A 219 -18.88 -35.43 -27.30
C LYS A 219 -20.20 -36.04 -26.85
N ILE A 220 -21.02 -35.27 -26.12
CA ILE A 220 -22.36 -35.68 -25.67
C ILE A 220 -23.33 -35.80 -26.85
N GLU A 221 -23.23 -34.88 -27.82
CA GLU A 221 -24.05 -34.88 -29.05
C GLU A 221 -23.63 -35.94 -30.08
N GLY A 222 -22.54 -36.67 -29.82
CA GLY A 222 -22.01 -37.70 -30.74
C GLY A 222 -21.34 -37.13 -31.99
N ILE A 223 -21.08 -35.82 -32.04
CA ILE A 223 -20.40 -35.13 -33.14
C ILE A 223 -18.91 -35.51 -33.18
N ILE A 224 -18.28 -35.63 -32.00
CA ILE A 224 -16.89 -36.08 -31.88
C ILE A 224 -16.84 -37.45 -31.20
N VAL A 225 -16.19 -38.40 -31.86
CA VAL A 225 -15.99 -39.77 -31.35
C VAL A 225 -14.50 -39.97 -31.12
N ILE A 226 -14.14 -40.32 -29.88
CA ILE A 226 -12.75 -40.44 -29.45
C ILE A 226 -12.39 -41.87 -29.02
N GLU A 227 -13.41 -42.71 -28.85
CA GLU A 227 -13.28 -44.09 -28.41
C GLU A 227 -12.44 -44.92 -29.38
N ASN A 228 -11.44 -45.61 -28.83
CA ASN A 228 -10.56 -46.53 -29.55
C ASN A 228 -9.81 -45.90 -30.75
N LYS A 229 -9.61 -44.58 -30.74
CA LYS A 229 -8.81 -43.86 -31.74
C LYS A 229 -7.35 -43.73 -31.29
N PRO A 230 -6.35 -43.96 -32.17
CA PRO A 230 -4.95 -43.66 -31.88
C PRO A 230 -4.74 -42.18 -31.52
N LYS A 231 -3.86 -41.89 -30.56
CA LYS A 231 -3.57 -40.51 -30.11
C LYS A 231 -3.23 -39.56 -31.26
N LYS A 232 -2.48 -40.03 -32.27
CA LYS A 232 -2.12 -39.22 -33.45
C LYS A 232 -3.36 -38.81 -34.27
N GLU A 233 -4.32 -39.72 -34.43
CA GLU A 233 -5.57 -39.46 -35.13
C GLU A 233 -6.45 -38.48 -34.34
N LEU A 234 -6.53 -38.64 -33.01
CA LEU A 234 -7.25 -37.69 -32.14
C LEU A 234 -6.73 -36.26 -32.28
N ILE A 235 -5.40 -36.08 -32.28
CA ILE A 235 -4.77 -34.77 -32.46
C ILE A 235 -5.12 -34.20 -33.85
N GLN A 236 -5.09 -35.01 -34.91
CA GLN A 236 -5.47 -34.57 -36.26
C GLN A 236 -6.94 -34.17 -36.35
N ILE A 237 -7.86 -34.91 -35.72
CA ILE A 237 -9.29 -34.57 -35.64
C ILE A 237 -9.46 -33.21 -34.96
N LEU A 238 -8.80 -32.97 -33.83
CA LEU A 238 -8.90 -31.71 -33.10
C LEU A 238 -8.38 -30.53 -33.92
N ILE A 239 -7.27 -30.71 -34.66
CA ILE A 239 -6.74 -29.70 -35.59
C ILE A 239 -7.73 -29.41 -36.72
N GLN A 240 -8.27 -30.45 -37.37
CA GLN A 240 -9.21 -30.30 -38.48
C GLN A 240 -10.52 -29.61 -38.05
N ARG A 241 -10.94 -29.81 -36.81
CA ARG A 241 -12.12 -29.15 -36.22
C ARG A 241 -11.84 -27.74 -35.69
N GLY A 242 -10.59 -27.29 -35.76
CA GLY A 242 -10.19 -25.96 -35.32
C GLY A 242 -10.22 -25.77 -33.81
N TYR A 243 -9.87 -26.80 -33.04
CA TYR A 243 -9.56 -26.60 -31.62
C TYR A 243 -8.18 -25.96 -31.48
N ASP A 244 -8.05 -24.99 -30.58
CA ASP A 244 -6.77 -24.37 -30.29
C ASP A 244 -5.90 -25.27 -29.41
N SER A 245 -4.58 -25.19 -29.60
CA SER A 245 -3.62 -25.62 -28.57
C SER A 245 -3.83 -24.81 -27.28
N ASP A 246 -3.49 -25.37 -26.11
CA ASP A 246 -3.77 -24.76 -24.78
C ASP A 246 -3.51 -23.24 -24.77
N PRO A 247 -4.58 -22.41 -24.78
CA PRO A 247 -4.45 -20.97 -24.90
C PRO A 247 -3.70 -20.33 -23.72
N VAL A 248 -3.88 -20.87 -22.51
CA VAL A 248 -3.24 -20.36 -21.29
C VAL A 248 -1.75 -20.63 -21.30
N LYS A 249 -1.34 -21.84 -21.73
CA LYS A 249 0.07 -22.17 -21.87
C LYS A 249 0.73 -21.32 -22.94
N LYS A 250 0.09 -21.20 -24.12
CA LYS A 250 0.57 -20.37 -25.23
C LYS A 250 0.74 -18.90 -24.82
N TRP A 251 -0.22 -18.34 -24.08
CA TRP A 251 -0.13 -16.98 -23.59
C TRP A 251 1.02 -16.81 -22.58
N LYS A 252 1.17 -17.70 -21.60
CA LYS A 252 2.30 -17.66 -20.65
C LYS A 252 3.66 -17.73 -21.34
N GLU A 253 3.80 -18.61 -22.34
CA GLU A 253 5.03 -18.73 -23.12
C GLU A 253 5.33 -17.46 -23.94
N SER A 254 4.30 -16.76 -24.43
CA SER A 254 4.49 -15.48 -25.14
C SER A 254 5.01 -14.37 -24.24
N GLN A 255 4.54 -14.30 -22.99
CA GLN A 255 4.98 -13.29 -22.02
C GLN A 255 6.41 -13.55 -21.54
N GLN A 256 6.82 -14.82 -21.41
CA GLN A 256 8.18 -15.16 -21.04
C GLN A 256 9.20 -14.83 -22.14
N LYS A 257 8.80 -14.89 -23.41
CA LYS A 257 9.68 -14.54 -24.54
C LYS A 257 9.97 -13.05 -24.58
N GLU A 258 8.95 -12.21 -24.35
CA GLU A 258 9.10 -10.75 -24.30
C GLU A 258 10.06 -10.28 -23.19
N ASP A 259 10.15 -11.01 -22.06
CA ASP A 259 11.12 -10.73 -21.00
C ASP A 259 12.54 -11.24 -21.30
N SER A 260 12.68 -12.24 -22.18
CA SER A 260 13.95 -12.94 -22.47
C SER A 260 14.70 -12.48 -23.71
N ASP A 261 14.14 -11.58 -24.52
CA ASP A 261 14.76 -11.03 -25.74
C ASP A 261 15.94 -10.05 -25.47
N LYS A 262 16.69 -10.28 -24.37
CA LYS A 262 18.05 -9.78 -24.20
C LYS A 262 19.15 -10.82 -24.39
N GLU A 263 18.89 -12.12 -24.53
CA GLU A 263 19.91 -13.07 -25.00
C GLU A 263 19.32 -14.47 -25.25
N ASN A 264 19.54 -15.00 -26.46
CA ASN A 264 19.31 -16.37 -26.97
C ASN A 264 17.96 -16.69 -27.63
N GLU A 265 17.92 -16.44 -28.94
CA GLU A 265 17.13 -17.22 -29.89
C GLU A 265 17.59 -18.69 -29.93
N SER A 266 16.96 -19.55 -29.13
CA SER A 266 16.73 -20.94 -29.52
C SER A 266 15.67 -21.59 -28.64
N ALA A 267 14.45 -21.74 -29.15
CA ALA A 267 13.48 -22.64 -28.55
C ALA A 267 12.56 -23.28 -29.60
N ALA A 268 12.62 -24.61 -29.60
CA ALA A 268 11.94 -25.53 -30.49
C ALA A 268 10.41 -25.30 -30.57
N VAL A 269 9.89 -25.51 -31.78
CA VAL A 269 8.46 -25.57 -32.07
C VAL A 269 7.86 -26.78 -31.34
N SER A 270 7.28 -26.55 -30.16
CA SER A 270 6.45 -27.55 -29.47
C SER A 270 5.16 -27.72 -30.27
N GLY A 271 4.79 -28.97 -30.59
CA GLY A 271 3.58 -29.26 -31.35
C GLY A 271 2.28 -28.89 -30.60
N PRO A 272 1.10 -29.04 -31.24
CA PRO A 272 -0.19 -28.69 -30.62
C PRO A 272 -0.43 -29.42 -29.30
N ASP A 273 -0.79 -28.66 -28.25
CA ASP A 273 -1.06 -29.16 -26.90
C ASP A 273 -2.56 -29.22 -26.62
N PHE A 274 -3.14 -30.42 -26.77
CA PHE A 274 -4.55 -30.70 -26.48
C PHE A 274 -4.77 -31.41 -25.14
N ASN A 275 -3.75 -31.48 -24.28
CA ASN A 275 -3.86 -32.21 -23.01
C ASN A 275 -4.94 -31.61 -22.09
N TYR A 276 -5.21 -30.30 -22.19
CA TYR A 276 -6.27 -29.63 -21.44
C TYR A 276 -7.70 -30.08 -21.81
N LEU A 277 -7.86 -30.71 -22.97
CA LEU A 277 -9.11 -31.36 -23.40
C LEU A 277 -9.11 -32.84 -23.02
N LEU A 278 -8.03 -33.54 -23.38
CA LEU A 278 -7.96 -35.01 -23.27
C LEU A 278 -7.76 -35.52 -21.84
N ASN A 279 -7.24 -34.69 -20.94
CA ASN A 279 -7.08 -35.05 -19.53
C ASN A 279 -8.32 -34.73 -18.68
N MET A 280 -9.42 -34.24 -19.29
CA MET A 280 -10.67 -34.05 -18.55
C MET A 280 -11.23 -35.42 -18.12
N PRO A 281 -11.51 -35.63 -16.82
CA PRO A 281 -12.13 -36.86 -16.34
C PRO A 281 -13.49 -37.16 -16.99
N LEU A 282 -13.86 -38.44 -17.08
CA LEU A 282 -15.12 -38.87 -17.69
C LEU A 282 -16.38 -38.25 -17.05
N TRP A 283 -16.33 -37.88 -15.78
CA TRP A 283 -17.46 -37.24 -15.11
C TRP A 283 -17.78 -35.83 -15.65
N TYR A 284 -16.90 -35.22 -16.46
CA TYR A 284 -17.25 -34.01 -17.24
C TYR A 284 -18.34 -34.25 -18.28
N LEU A 285 -18.64 -35.51 -18.61
CA LEU A 285 -19.75 -35.88 -19.49
C LEU A 285 -21.09 -36.00 -18.75
N THR A 286 -21.13 -35.86 -17.41
CA THR A 286 -22.41 -35.81 -16.69
C THR A 286 -23.09 -34.47 -16.89
N LYS A 287 -24.41 -34.45 -16.70
CA LYS A 287 -25.23 -33.24 -16.87
C LYS A 287 -24.75 -32.12 -15.96
N GLU A 288 -24.53 -32.42 -14.69
CA GLU A 288 -24.15 -31.45 -13.66
C GLU A 288 -22.82 -30.78 -14.02
N LYS A 289 -21.81 -31.57 -14.42
CA LYS A 289 -20.50 -30.99 -14.74
C LYS A 289 -20.49 -30.25 -16.07
N LYS A 290 -21.24 -30.71 -17.07
CA LYS A 290 -21.43 -29.97 -18.31
C LYS A 290 -22.07 -28.61 -18.05
N ASP A 291 -23.14 -28.57 -17.24
CA ASP A 291 -23.82 -27.32 -16.89
C ASP A 291 -22.91 -26.39 -16.07
N GLU A 292 -22.14 -26.93 -15.11
CA GLU A 292 -21.13 -26.17 -14.35
C GLU A 292 -20.03 -25.59 -15.24
N LEU A 293 -19.49 -26.38 -16.19
CA LEU A 293 -18.46 -25.93 -17.13
C LEU A 293 -18.98 -24.83 -18.07
N CYS A 294 -20.21 -24.98 -18.58
CA CYS A 294 -20.86 -23.93 -19.37
C CYS A 294 -21.03 -22.65 -18.55
N LYS A 295 -21.45 -22.76 -17.29
CA LYS A 295 -21.55 -21.61 -16.38
C LYS A 295 -20.20 -20.94 -16.17
N GLN A 296 -19.14 -21.70 -15.88
CA GLN A 296 -17.79 -21.16 -15.71
C GLN A 296 -17.30 -20.40 -16.96
N ARG A 297 -17.54 -20.95 -18.15
CA ARG A 297 -17.26 -20.28 -19.42
C ARG A 297 -17.99 -18.94 -19.50
N ASP A 298 -19.30 -18.94 -19.26
CA ASP A 298 -20.14 -17.75 -19.41
C ASP A 298 -19.77 -16.66 -18.38
N ASP A 299 -19.47 -17.06 -17.14
CA ASP A 299 -18.99 -16.18 -16.08
C ASP A 299 -17.65 -15.53 -16.48
N LYS A 300 -16.70 -16.31 -17.04
CA LYS A 300 -15.40 -15.79 -17.51
C LYS A 300 -15.51 -14.87 -18.72
N VAL A 301 -16.39 -15.18 -19.67
CA VAL A 301 -16.70 -14.29 -20.80
C VAL A 301 -17.29 -12.97 -20.31
N SER A 302 -18.18 -13.03 -19.31
CA SER A 302 -18.77 -11.85 -18.68
C SER A 302 -17.71 -11.02 -17.95
N GLU A 303 -16.83 -11.66 -17.18
CA GLU A 303 -15.71 -11.03 -16.48
C GLU A 303 -14.79 -10.28 -17.46
N LEU A 304 -14.37 -10.94 -18.54
CA LEU A 304 -13.55 -10.33 -19.60
C LEU A 304 -14.25 -9.13 -20.24
N LYS A 305 -15.55 -9.26 -20.55
CA LYS A 305 -16.34 -8.16 -21.12
C LYS A 305 -16.42 -6.97 -20.17
N ASN A 306 -16.54 -7.20 -18.87
CA ASN A 306 -16.58 -6.15 -17.86
C ASN A 306 -15.21 -5.48 -17.71
N LEU A 307 -14.11 -6.24 -17.68
CA LEU A 307 -12.75 -5.69 -17.62
C LEU A 307 -12.44 -4.81 -18.84
N LYS A 308 -12.79 -5.24 -20.04
CA LYS A 308 -12.53 -4.49 -21.28
C LYS A 308 -13.20 -3.11 -21.28
N LYS A 309 -14.35 -2.96 -20.63
CA LYS A 309 -15.08 -1.69 -20.49
C LYS A 309 -14.43 -0.71 -19.52
N LYS A 310 -13.71 -1.20 -18.51
CA LYS A 310 -13.04 -0.35 -17.51
C LYS A 310 -11.83 0.32 -18.13
N LYS A 311 -11.55 1.57 -17.78
CA LYS A 311 -10.30 2.23 -18.11
C LYS A 311 -9.25 2.02 -16.99
N PRO A 312 -7.95 2.25 -17.25
CA PRO A 312 -6.92 2.18 -16.21
C PRO A 312 -7.24 3.06 -14.99
N GLU A 313 -7.85 4.22 -15.21
CA GLU A 313 -8.31 5.15 -14.17
C GLU A 313 -9.39 4.51 -13.29
N ASP A 314 -10.34 3.79 -13.88
CA ASP A 314 -11.43 3.14 -13.14
C ASP A 314 -10.88 2.05 -12.21
N LEU A 315 -9.92 1.25 -12.70
CA LEU A 315 -9.25 0.23 -11.88
C LEU A 315 -8.52 0.87 -10.69
N TRP A 316 -7.90 2.04 -10.90
CA TRP A 316 -7.27 2.76 -9.81
C TRP A 316 -8.29 3.32 -8.81
N LYS A 317 -9.40 3.88 -9.29
CA LYS A 317 -10.48 4.37 -8.42
C LYS A 317 -11.05 3.27 -7.54
N GLU A 318 -11.23 2.06 -8.08
CA GLU A 318 -11.67 0.87 -7.33
C GLU A 318 -10.68 0.49 -6.23
N ASP A 319 -9.39 0.37 -6.55
CA ASP A 319 -8.34 0.05 -5.56
C ASP A 319 -8.28 1.12 -4.44
N LEU A 320 -8.39 2.40 -4.79
CA LEU A 320 -8.43 3.50 -3.81
C LEU A 320 -9.68 3.46 -2.93
N ALA A 321 -10.83 3.04 -3.46
CA ALA A 321 -12.06 2.91 -2.68
C ALA A 321 -11.92 1.79 -1.63
N VAL A 322 -11.48 0.61 -2.06
CA VAL A 322 -11.23 -0.53 -1.16
C VAL A 322 -10.19 -0.17 -0.08
N PHE A 323 -9.14 0.55 -0.47
CA PHE A 323 -8.12 1.02 0.46
C PHE A 323 -8.68 1.98 1.52
N VAL A 324 -9.45 2.99 1.11
CA VAL A 324 -10.04 3.97 2.04
C VAL A 324 -11.03 3.30 2.98
N GLU A 325 -11.89 2.41 2.48
CA GLU A 325 -12.82 1.63 3.30
C GLU A 325 -12.07 0.80 4.36
N THR A 326 -11.00 0.12 3.96
CA THR A 326 -10.17 -0.67 4.89
C THR A 326 -9.44 0.21 5.90
N LEU A 327 -8.98 1.39 5.49
CA LEU A 327 -8.34 2.37 6.36
C LEU A 327 -9.32 2.87 7.44
N GLU A 328 -10.57 3.11 7.07
CA GLU A 328 -11.63 3.56 7.99
C GLU A 328 -12.04 2.47 8.99
N VAL A 329 -12.06 1.20 8.60
CA VAL A 329 -12.38 0.08 9.51
C VAL A 329 -11.22 -0.19 10.50
N SER A 330 -9.98 -0.08 10.04
CA SER A 330 -8.81 -0.39 10.88
C SER A 330 -8.47 0.70 11.91
N HIS A 331 -8.86 1.96 11.66
CA HIS A 331 -8.52 3.08 12.54
C HIS A 331 -9.24 3.04 13.91
N PRO A 332 -10.56 2.77 14.00
CA PRO A 332 -11.26 2.62 15.27
C PRO A 332 -10.82 1.38 16.05
N LEU A 333 -10.51 0.26 15.36
CA LEU A 333 -10.08 -0.98 16.02
C LEU A 333 -8.75 -0.81 16.75
N ARG A 334 -7.80 -0.04 16.19
CA ARG A 334 -6.56 0.31 16.91
C ARG A 334 -6.82 1.25 18.07
N ASN A 335 -7.59 2.31 17.86
CA ASN A 335 -7.94 3.23 18.94
C ASN A 335 -8.67 2.51 20.09
N ALA A 336 -9.48 1.47 19.80
CA ALA A 336 -10.17 0.66 20.81
C ALA A 336 -9.24 -0.31 21.55
N LEU A 337 -8.21 -0.85 20.90
CA LEU A 337 -7.18 -1.67 21.54
C LEU A 337 -6.34 -0.86 22.54
N ASP A 338 -6.14 0.44 22.30
CA ASP A 338 -5.42 1.34 23.20
C ASP A 338 -6.18 1.61 24.52
N PHE A 339 -7.48 1.25 24.61
CA PHE A 339 -8.30 1.40 25.83
C PHE A 339 -8.43 0.12 26.68
N TRP A 340 -7.85 -1.01 26.26
CA TRP A 340 -7.90 -2.24 27.06
C TRP A 340 -6.65 -2.44 27.91
N PRO A 341 -6.79 -2.64 29.24
CA PRO A 341 -5.65 -2.88 30.10
C PRO A 341 -4.92 -4.18 29.71
N VAL A 342 -3.59 -4.11 29.68
CA VAL A 342 -2.61 -5.10 29.20
C VAL A 342 -2.70 -6.48 29.91
N ASN A 343 -3.60 -6.69 30.88
CA ASN A 343 -3.70 -7.92 31.67
C ASN A 343 -4.68 -8.98 31.16
N LEU A 344 -5.19 -8.88 29.93
CA LEU A 344 -6.07 -9.91 29.33
C LEU A 344 -5.52 -10.55 28.05
N PHE A 345 -4.24 -10.34 27.74
CA PHE A 345 -3.60 -10.83 26.51
C PHE A 345 -3.33 -12.35 26.46
N SER A 346 -3.79 -13.16 27.42
CA SER A 346 -3.50 -14.60 27.45
C SER A 346 -4.63 -15.53 26.97
N THR A 347 -5.85 -15.03 26.67
CA THR A 347 -6.99 -15.95 26.43
C THR A 347 -7.90 -15.61 25.24
N CYS A 348 -7.60 -14.61 24.41
CA CYS A 348 -8.50 -14.26 23.29
C CYS A 348 -7.87 -14.15 21.89
N ILE A 349 -6.60 -14.54 21.69
CA ILE A 349 -5.94 -14.55 20.36
C ILE A 349 -6.03 -15.94 19.69
N ASP A 350 -7.13 -16.67 19.84
CA ASP A 350 -7.32 -17.96 19.16
C ASP A 350 -8.55 -18.01 18.23
N TRP A 351 -9.30 -16.91 18.04
CA TRP A 351 -10.57 -16.96 17.31
C TRP A 351 -10.75 -15.91 16.20
N SER A 352 -9.68 -15.50 15.51
CA SER A 352 -9.86 -14.76 14.24
C SER A 352 -8.82 -14.97 13.13
N TYR A 353 -7.80 -15.81 13.34
CA TYR A 353 -6.78 -16.06 12.30
C TYR A 353 -7.02 -17.31 11.43
N ASP A 354 -7.95 -18.20 11.80
CA ASP A 354 -8.16 -19.49 11.12
C ASP A 354 -9.30 -19.48 10.06
N SER A 355 -9.89 -18.34 9.71
CA SER A 355 -11.00 -18.28 8.74
C SER A 355 -10.65 -17.64 7.38
N LEU A 356 -9.39 -17.31 7.10
CA LEU A 356 -9.00 -16.66 5.82
C LEU A 356 -7.86 -17.38 5.07
N LEU A 357 -7.48 -18.59 5.48
CA LEU A 357 -6.54 -19.46 4.77
C LEU A 357 -7.15 -20.83 4.48
N ILE A 358 -8.24 -20.85 3.71
CA ILE A 358 -8.69 -22.06 3.02
C ILE A 358 -8.81 -21.71 1.54
N GLY A 359 -7.84 -22.17 0.75
CA GLY A 359 -7.97 -22.08 -0.69
C GLY A 359 -6.75 -22.28 -1.56
N TYR A 360 -5.60 -22.78 -1.09
CA TYR A 360 -4.57 -23.35 -1.99
C TYR A 360 -3.77 -24.43 -1.26
N ASP A 361 -4.16 -25.69 -1.45
CA ASP A 361 -3.30 -26.86 -1.27
C ASP A 361 -2.88 -27.33 -2.67
N ILE A 362 -1.58 -27.51 -2.89
CA ILE A 362 -0.97 -28.68 -3.53
C ILE A 362 0.56 -28.60 -3.28
N SER A 363 0.98 -29.40 -2.30
CA SER A 363 2.06 -30.39 -2.40
C SER A 363 3.39 -30.03 -3.07
N VAL A 364 4.45 -29.91 -2.26
CA VAL A 364 5.74 -30.55 -2.57
C VAL A 364 6.25 -31.30 -1.35
N ARG A 365 6.33 -32.64 -1.49
CA ARG A 365 6.84 -33.59 -0.51
C ARG A 365 8.32 -33.38 -0.19
N ASN A 366 8.59 -33.46 1.11
CA ASN A 366 9.83 -33.88 1.75
C ASN A 366 10.75 -34.80 0.92
N ARG A 367 12.04 -34.45 0.88
CA ARG A 367 13.12 -35.41 1.09
C ARG A 367 14.15 -34.85 2.06
N ALA A 368 14.32 -35.61 3.14
CA ALA A 368 15.28 -35.44 4.20
C ALA A 368 16.72 -35.65 3.71
N GLY A 369 17.68 -35.07 4.45
CA GLY A 369 19.09 -35.39 4.31
C GLY A 369 19.96 -34.58 5.27
N ARG A 370 20.27 -35.15 6.43
CA ARG A 370 21.21 -34.69 7.45
C ARG A 370 22.56 -34.27 6.84
N LEU A 371 23.07 -33.10 7.23
CA LEU A 371 24.22 -32.90 8.13
C LEU A 371 24.36 -31.41 8.45
#